data_AF-A0A3M0YFV0-F1
#
_entry.id   AF-A0A3M0YFV0-F1
#
_cell.length_a   1.000
_cell.length_b   1.000
_cell.length_c   1.000
_cell.angle_alpha   90.00
_cell.angle_beta   90.00
_cell.angle_gamma   90.00
#
_symmetry.space_group_name_H-M   'P 1'
#
loop_
_entity.id
_entity.type
_entity.pdbx_description
1 polymer ?
#
loop_
_entity_poly.entity_id
_entity_poly.type
_entity_poly.pdbx_seq_one_letter_code
_entity_poly.pdbx_strand_id
1 'polypeptide(L)' 'MRFEVLKREGEARLGRLAFPRGVVETPAFMPVGTAGTVKAVTPEEL' A
#
# COMPACT_ATOMS: atom_id res chain seq x y z
N MET A 1 -9.07 0.52 10.27
CA MET A 1 -7.81 0.02 9.67
C MET A 1 -7.41 -1.23 10.43
N ARG A 2 -7.14 -2.34 9.74
CA ARG A 2 -6.69 -3.61 10.34
C ARG A 2 -5.47 -4.11 9.59
N PHE A 3 -4.42 -4.53 10.29
CA PHE A 3 -3.24 -5.15 9.71
C PHE A 3 -3.21 -6.64 10.06
N GLU A 4 -2.96 -7.49 9.07
CA GLU A 4 -2.83 -8.94 9.22
C GLU A 4 -1.52 -9.41 8.58
N VAL A 5 -0.82 -10.34 9.22
CA VAL A 5 0.38 -10.98 8.65
C VAL A 5 -0.02 -12.37 8.15
N LEU A 6 0.09 -12.58 6.83
CA LEU A 6 -0.27 -13.83 6.17
C LEU A 6 0.87 -14.85 6.23
N LYS A 7 2.12 -14.40 6.06
CA LYS A 7 3.31 -15.26 6.10
C LYS A 7 4.52 -14.46 6.59
N ARG A 8 5.48 -15.16 7.21
CA ARG A 8 6.80 -14.65 7.54
C ARG A 8 7.89 -15.56 7.01
N GLU A 9 9.01 -14.97 6.64
CA GLU A 9 10.25 -15.65 6.27
C GLU A 9 11.43 -14.83 6.82
N GLY A 10 12.02 -15.28 7.93
CA GLY A 10 12.92 -14.45 8.73
C GLY A 10 12.24 -13.14 9.17
N GLU A 11 12.89 -12.00 8.88
CA GLU A 11 12.36 -10.66 9.16
C GLU A 11 11.35 -10.17 8.09
N ALA A 12 11.24 -10.88 6.96
CA ALA A 12 10.30 -10.52 5.89
C ALA A 12 8.87 -10.89 6.27
N ARG A 13 7.92 -10.03 5.90
CA ARG A 13 6.50 -10.17 6.21
C ARG A 13 5.67 -9.96 4.96
N LEU A 14 4.84 -10.94 4.64
CA LEU A 14 3.72 -10.80 3.73
C LEU A 14 2.48 -10.50 4.57
N GLY A 15 1.80 -9.41 4.29
CA GLY A 15 0.65 -9.00 5.08
C GLY A 15 -0.32 -8.14 4.31
N ARG A 16 -1.44 -7.81 4.96
CA ARG A 16 -2.57 -7.12 4.34
C ARG A 16 -3.07 -6.01 5.25
N LEU A 17 -3.26 -4.82 4.70
CA LEU A 17 -3.84 -3.65 5.38
C LEU A 17 -5.25 -3.40 4.84
N ALA A 18 -6.27 -3.62 5.68
CA ALA A 18 -7.66 -3.39 5.33
C ALA A 18 -8.14 -1.99 5.75
N PHE A 19 -8.72 -1.27 4.79
CA PHE A 19 -9.37 0.03 4.93
C PHE A 19 -10.81 -0.02 4.39
N PRO A 20 -11.69 0.92 4.76
CA PRO A 20 -13.06 0.96 4.20
C PRO A 20 -13.10 1.07 2.67
N ARG A 21 -12.07 1.68 2.06
CA ARG A 21 -11.98 1.90 0.61
C ARG A 21 -11.24 0.80 -0.15
N GLY A 22 -10.79 -0.25 0.55
CA GLY A 22 -10.06 -1.33 -0.09
C GLY A 22 -8.94 -1.89 0.78
N VAL A 23 -8.13 -2.73 0.15
CA VAL A 23 -7.10 -3.53 0.80
C VAL A 23 -5.76 -3.26 0.13
N VAL A 24 -4.71 -3.05 0.93
CA VAL A 24 -3.33 -2.88 0.46
C VAL A 24 -2.51 -4.11 0.85
N GLU A 25 -1.95 -4.82 -0.13
CA GLU A 25 -0.99 -5.92 0.08
C GLU A 25 0.37 -5.33 0.48
N THR A 26 1.06 -5.97 1.42
CA THR A 26 2.39 -5.56 1.91
C THR A 26 3.42 -6.64 1.62
N PRO A 27 4.64 -6.30 1.16
CA PRO A 27 5.24 -4.96 1.11
C PRO A 27 4.66 -4.05 0.01
N ALA A 28 4.41 -2.78 0.33
CA ALA A 28 3.87 -1.80 -0.61
C ALA A 28 4.83 -0.62 -0.78
N PHE A 29 5.03 -0.16 -2.01
CA PHE A 29 5.71 1.10 -2.33
C PHE A 29 4.66 2.11 -2.79
N MET A 30 4.42 3.15 -2.00
CA MET A 30 3.35 4.11 -2.27
C MET A 30 3.89 5.37 -2.96
N PRO A 31 3.26 5.84 -4.05
CA PRO A 31 3.60 7.11 -4.66
C PRO A 31 3.26 8.26 -3.70
N VAL A 32 4.08 9.33 -3.71
CA VAL A 32 3.89 10.48 -2.84
C VAL A 32 3.27 11.63 -3.62
N GLY A 33 2.09 12.08 -3.20
CA GLY A 33 1.46 13.30 -3.69
C GLY A 33 1.61 14.45 -2.71
N THR A 34 2.53 15.37 -2.97
CA THR A 34 2.88 16.47 -2.03
C THR A 34 1.90 17.66 -2.10
N ALA A 35 1.09 17.78 -3.16
CA ALA A 35 0.15 18.90 -3.36
C ALA A 35 -1.17 18.44 -4.02
N GLY A 36 -1.73 17.32 -3.57
CA GLY A 36 -2.95 16.74 -4.16
C GLY A 36 -2.75 16.05 -5.52
N THR A 37 -1.50 15.95 -5.98
CA THR A 37 -1.12 15.25 -7.22
C THR A 37 0.20 14.50 -7.01
N VAL A 38 0.31 13.32 -7.63
CA VAL A 38 1.61 12.66 -7.88
C VAL A 38 2.19 13.31 -9.12
N LYS A 39 3.39 13.89 -9.01
CA LYS A 39 3.97 14.69 -10.10
C LYS A 39 4.05 13.86 -11.39
N ALA A 40 3.50 14.43 -12.46
CA ALA A 40 3.56 13.91 -13.83
C ALA A 40 2.84 12.56 -14.07
N VAL A 41 1.96 12.13 -13.16
CA VAL A 41 1.23 10.87 -13.27
C VAL A 41 -0.25 11.10 -12.97
N THR A 42 -1.16 10.63 -13.81
CA THR A 42 -2.61 10.70 -13.54
C THR A 42 -3.04 9.58 -12.58
N PRO A 43 -4.17 9.70 -11.86
CA PRO A 43 -4.64 8.63 -10.98
C PRO A 43 -4.85 7.28 -11.67
N GLU A 44 -5.14 7.27 -12.98
CA GLU A 44 -5.33 6.07 -13.79
C GLU A 44 -4.01 5.37 -14.17
N GLU A 45 -2.87 6.06 -14.05
CA GLU A 45 -1.54 5.54 -14.33
C GLU A 45 -0.84 4.94 -13.09
N LEU A 46 -1.53 4.91 -11.93
CA LEU A 46 -1.08 4.37 -10.65
C LEU A 46 -1.72 3.01 -10.33
#